data_AF-A0AAW2SM49-F1
#
_entry.id   AF-A0AAW2SM49-F1
#
_cell.length_a   1.000
_cell.length_b   1.000
_cell.length_c   1.000
_cell.angle_alpha   90.00
_cell.angle_beta   90.00
_cell.angle_gamma   90.00
#
_symmetry.space_group_name_H-M   'P 1'
#
loop_
_entity.id
_entity.type
_entity.pdbx_description
1 polymer ?
#
loop_
_entity_poly.entity_id
_entity_poly.type
_entity_poly.pdbx_seq_one_letter_code
_entity_poly.pdbx_strand_id
1 'polypeptide(L)'
;MDSVLRRHSDNYPQLLSSSKRAAHKVVAKKRKLLVDWVTDIMEMEKLTDYTCNPDYVAAWSKLMAYQGAFMRIVKNPNIPPKIQIDVFGEINVAHLHDRGKIVQEAFDMKMRITAYWDIVLRRLVDCMALHLNFSVQNLVNKDMEVEFINEAMGPEGNGVKRMLEESPSVAKKRRRLMSSIKLLKESKDVVDDIMDRIVTDVD
;
A
#
# COMPACT_ATOMS: atom_id res chain seq x y z
N MET A 1 -1.84 1.61 12.84
CA MET A 1 -0.49 2.01 13.30
C MET A 1 -0.54 2.80 14.61
N ASP A 2 -1.29 3.90 14.70
CA ASP A 2 -1.35 4.73 15.93
C ASP A 2 -1.82 3.94 17.17
N SER A 3 -2.81 3.06 17.01
CA SER A 3 -3.31 2.19 18.08
C SER A 3 -2.26 1.22 18.62
N VAL A 4 -1.46 0.62 17.74
CA VAL A 4 -0.37 -0.30 18.10
C VAL A 4 0.73 0.45 18.84
N LEU A 5 1.17 1.59 18.29
CA LEU A 5 2.20 2.42 18.93
C LEU A 5 1.77 2.91 20.31
N ARG A 6 0.54 3.39 20.47
CA ARG A 6 -0.01 3.78 21.77
C ARG A 6 0.02 2.61 22.74
N ARG A 7 -0.59 1.48 22.37
CA ARG A 7 -0.65 0.28 23.22
C ARG A 7 0.72 -0.14 23.77
N HIS A 8 1.78 0.00 22.98
CA HIS A 8 3.14 -0.39 23.38
C HIS A 8 3.99 0.74 23.98
N SER A 9 3.54 1.99 23.95
CA SER A 9 4.33 3.15 24.39
C SER A 9 3.58 4.13 25.31
N ASP A 10 2.36 3.80 25.74
CA ASP A 10 1.53 4.70 26.57
C ASP A 10 2.20 5.14 27.89
N ASN A 11 3.08 4.30 28.45
CA ASN A 11 3.83 4.64 29.66
C ASN A 11 5.03 5.57 29.41
N TYR A 12 5.46 5.70 28.16
CA TYR A 12 6.68 6.39 27.74
C TYR A 12 6.36 7.43 26.65
N PRO A 13 5.96 8.66 27.03
CA PRO A 13 5.49 9.66 26.08
C PRO A 13 6.52 10.03 25.01
N GLN A 14 7.79 10.07 25.38
CA GLN A 14 8.90 10.37 24.47
C GLN A 14 9.07 9.27 23.43
N LEU A 15 9.07 8.00 23.86
CA LEU A 15 9.06 6.84 22.96
C LEU A 15 7.90 6.90 21.97
N LEU A 16 6.67 7.16 22.45
CA LEU A 16 5.49 7.28 21.59
C LEU A 16 5.67 8.39 20.54
N SER A 17 6.19 9.55 20.95
CA SER A 17 6.41 10.69 20.06
C SER A 17 7.46 10.40 18.98
N SER A 18 8.57 9.77 19.36
CA SER A 18 9.65 9.36 18.44
C SER A 18 9.15 8.29 17.46
N SER A 19 8.42 7.28 17.94
CA SER A 19 7.83 6.24 17.08
C SER A 19 6.88 6.83 16.04
N LYS A 20 6.05 7.81 16.41
CA LYS A 20 5.18 8.52 15.46
C LYS A 20 5.96 9.32 14.43
N ARG A 21 7.04 10.00 14.86
CA ARG A 21 7.89 10.78 13.95
C ARG A 21 8.58 9.88 12.92
N ALA A 22 9.18 8.78 13.39
CA ALA A 22 9.77 7.76 12.51
C ALA A 22 8.75 7.21 11.51
N ALA A 23 7.56 6.83 12.00
CA ALA A 23 6.45 6.37 11.17
C ALA A 23 6.10 7.33 10.03
N HIS A 24 5.87 8.60 10.36
CA HIS A 24 5.52 9.61 9.37
C HIS A 24 6.63 9.81 8.34
N LYS A 25 7.91 9.79 8.78
CA LYS A 25 9.06 9.96 7.89
C LYS A 25 9.19 8.79 6.90
N VAL A 26 9.03 7.55 7.35
CA VAL A 26 9.07 6.38 6.47
C VAL A 26 7.88 6.40 5.48
N VAL A 27 6.67 6.70 5.94
CA VAL A 27 5.49 6.79 5.07
C VAL A 27 5.69 7.85 3.99
N ALA A 28 6.18 9.04 4.36
CA ALA A 28 6.46 10.11 3.41
C ALA A 28 7.52 9.70 2.37
N LYS A 29 8.61 9.07 2.82
CA LYS A 29 9.68 8.55 1.95
C LYS A 29 9.15 7.51 0.97
N LYS A 30 8.37 6.53 1.45
CA LYS A 30 7.80 5.47 0.60
C LYS A 30 6.77 6.00 -0.37
N ARG A 31 5.95 6.96 0.04
CA ARG A 31 5.00 7.63 -0.85
C ARG A 31 5.70 8.31 -2.01
N LYS A 32 6.82 9.01 -1.76
CA LYS A 32 7.62 9.63 -2.83
C LYS A 32 8.16 8.58 -3.81
N LEU A 33 8.82 7.54 -3.28
CA LEU A 33 9.38 6.45 -4.11
C LEU A 33 8.31 5.75 -4.96
N LEU A 34 7.09 5.56 -4.42
CA LEU A 34 5.98 5.00 -5.16
C LEU A 34 5.55 5.89 -6.34
N VAL A 35 5.50 7.21 -6.15
CA VAL A 35 5.15 8.15 -7.22
C VAL A 35 6.22 8.15 -8.32
N ASP A 36 7.50 8.18 -7.92
CA ASP A 36 8.62 8.12 -8.86
C ASP A 36 8.57 6.82 -9.68
N TRP A 37 8.36 5.68 -9.02
CA TRP A 37 8.25 4.38 -9.68
C TRP A 37 7.04 4.23 -10.62
N VAL A 38 5.87 4.77 -10.24
CA VAL A 38 4.69 4.79 -11.15
C VAL A 38 5.00 5.63 -12.39
N THR A 39 5.70 6.75 -12.21
CA THR A 39 6.12 7.60 -13.32
C THR A 39 7.04 6.84 -14.28
N ASP A 40 8.02 6.11 -13.74
CA ASP A 40 8.93 5.29 -14.56
C ASP A 40 8.18 4.23 -15.36
N ILE A 41 7.17 3.55 -14.78
CA ILE A 41 6.36 2.57 -15.53
C ILE A 41 5.59 3.23 -16.65
N MET A 42 4.98 4.39 -16.39
CA MET A 42 4.24 5.10 -17.42
C MET A 42 5.16 5.51 -18.58
N GLU A 43 6.37 5.98 -18.29
CA GLU A 43 7.35 6.33 -19.32
C GLU A 43 7.86 5.09 -20.06
N MET A 44 8.11 3.98 -19.37
CA MET A 44 8.47 2.71 -20.02
C MET A 44 7.38 2.24 -20.98
N GLU A 45 6.11 2.31 -20.59
CA GLU A 45 4.98 1.92 -21.44
C GLU A 45 4.85 2.84 -22.66
N LYS A 46 5.11 4.16 -22.53
CA LYS A 46 5.10 5.09 -23.67
C LYS A 46 6.20 4.81 -24.69
N LEU A 47 7.34 4.28 -24.24
CA LEU A 47 8.49 4.00 -25.11
C LEU A 47 8.32 2.70 -25.92
N THR A 48 7.44 1.81 -25.51
CA THR A 48 7.30 0.48 -26.10
C THR A 48 5.86 0.16 -26.46
N ASP A 49 5.62 -0.15 -27.73
CA ASP A 49 4.36 -0.75 -28.17
C ASP A 49 4.38 -2.27 -27.86
N TYR A 50 4.43 -2.64 -26.58
CA TYR A 50 4.62 -4.04 -26.18
C TYR A 50 3.35 -4.88 -26.44
N THR A 51 3.27 -5.44 -27.64
CA THR A 51 2.15 -6.25 -28.15
C THR A 51 2.39 -7.75 -28.06
N CYS A 52 3.47 -8.21 -27.43
CA CYS A 52 3.81 -9.63 -27.33
C CYS A 52 2.91 -10.43 -26.36
N ASN A 53 1.89 -9.80 -25.77
CA ASN A 53 0.93 -10.48 -24.93
C ASN A 53 -0.06 -11.32 -25.79
N PRO A 54 -0.25 -12.63 -25.54
CA PRO A 54 -1.24 -13.43 -26.25
C PRO A 54 -2.67 -12.86 -26.15
N ASP A 55 -3.02 -12.23 -25.03
CA ASP A 55 -4.33 -11.59 -24.83
C ASP A 55 -4.51 -10.38 -25.75
N TYR A 56 -3.44 -9.65 -26.06
CA TYR A 56 -3.48 -8.59 -27.08
C TYR A 56 -3.85 -9.18 -28.44
N VAL A 57 -3.18 -10.26 -28.85
CA VAL A 57 -3.42 -10.90 -30.15
C VAL A 57 -4.86 -11.43 -30.22
N ALA A 58 -5.37 -12.02 -29.14
CA ALA A 58 -6.75 -12.48 -29.06
C ALA A 58 -7.76 -11.32 -29.15
N ALA A 59 -7.55 -10.24 -28.39
CA ALA A 59 -8.42 -9.07 -28.40
C ALA A 59 -8.42 -8.37 -29.77
N TRP A 60 -7.25 -8.15 -30.36
CA TRP A 60 -7.12 -7.58 -31.70
C TRP A 60 -7.77 -8.48 -32.76
N SER A 61 -7.55 -9.80 -32.72
CA SER A 61 -8.17 -10.74 -33.66
C SER A 61 -9.70 -10.69 -33.59
N LYS A 62 -10.27 -10.63 -32.38
CA LYS A 62 -11.72 -10.47 -32.16
C LYS A 62 -12.25 -9.17 -32.77
N LEU A 63 -11.53 -8.06 -32.59
CA LEU A 63 -11.91 -6.76 -33.16
C LEU A 63 -11.79 -6.74 -34.69
N MET A 64 -10.76 -7.38 -35.25
CA MET A 64 -10.54 -7.44 -36.69
C MET A 64 -11.58 -8.29 -37.43
N ALA A 65 -12.28 -9.19 -36.74
CA ALA A 65 -13.40 -9.94 -37.32
C ALA A 65 -14.51 -9.03 -37.88
N TYR A 66 -14.64 -7.80 -37.36
CA TYR A 66 -15.62 -6.81 -37.84
C TYR A 66 -15.21 -6.09 -39.14
N GLN A 67 -13.94 -6.18 -39.56
CA GLN A 67 -13.41 -5.39 -40.68
C GLN A 67 -14.17 -5.66 -41.99
N GLY A 68 -14.51 -6.93 -42.27
CA GLY A 68 -15.24 -7.28 -43.49
C GLY A 68 -16.63 -6.65 -43.54
N ALA A 69 -17.39 -6.73 -42.45
CA ALA A 69 -18.72 -6.13 -42.35
C ALA A 69 -18.66 -4.61 -42.41
N PHE A 70 -17.69 -4.00 -41.71
CA PHE A 70 -17.45 -2.56 -41.71
C PHE A 70 -17.14 -2.04 -43.12
N MET A 71 -16.18 -2.65 -43.82
CA MET A 71 -15.81 -2.22 -45.17
C MET A 71 -16.94 -2.40 -46.19
N ARG A 72 -17.82 -3.40 -45.99
CA ARG A 72 -19.01 -3.59 -46.83
C ARG A 72 -20.00 -2.43 -46.67
N ILE A 73 -20.23 -1.95 -45.45
CA ILE A 73 -21.11 -0.80 -45.19
C ILE A 73 -20.48 0.47 -45.77
N VAL A 74 -19.19 0.72 -45.51
CA VAL A 74 -18.50 1.92 -46.00
C VAL A 74 -18.49 2.01 -47.54
N LYS A 75 -18.32 0.89 -48.24
CA LYS A 75 -18.25 0.86 -49.71
C LYS A 75 -19.62 0.91 -50.40
N ASN A 76 -20.71 0.62 -49.68
CA ASN A 76 -22.04 0.54 -50.28
C ASN A 76 -23.01 1.53 -49.60
N PRO A 77 -23.28 2.69 -50.23
CA PRO A 77 -24.16 3.71 -49.66
C PRO A 77 -25.63 3.26 -49.57
N ASN A 78 -26.02 2.14 -50.19
CA ASN A 78 -27.38 1.59 -50.09
C ASN A 78 -27.63 0.81 -48.79
N ILE A 79 -26.57 0.50 -48.03
CA ILE A 79 -26.69 -0.20 -46.74
C ILE A 79 -26.85 0.84 -45.64
N PRO A 80 -27.75 0.62 -44.65
CA PRO A 80 -27.83 1.50 -43.49
C PRO A 80 -26.44 1.71 -42.88
N PRO A 81 -26.00 2.96 -42.66
CA PRO A 81 -24.63 3.27 -42.28
C PRO A 81 -24.40 3.07 -40.78
N LYS A 82 -24.85 1.95 -40.22
CA LYS A 82 -24.79 1.62 -38.80
C LYS A 82 -24.14 0.26 -38.61
N ILE A 83 -23.23 0.15 -37.66
CA ILE A 83 -22.57 -1.11 -37.29
C ILE A 83 -22.53 -1.27 -35.77
N GLN A 84 -22.84 -2.46 -35.28
CA GLN A 84 -22.65 -2.84 -33.89
C GLN A 84 -21.26 -3.46 -33.72
N ILE A 85 -20.44 -2.91 -32.83
CA ILE A 85 -19.15 -3.49 -32.44
C ILE A 85 -19.14 -3.63 -30.91
N ASP A 86 -18.83 -4.82 -30.38
CA ASP A 86 -18.92 -5.15 -28.96
C ASP A 86 -18.40 -4.05 -28.01
N VAL A 87 -17.23 -3.48 -28.31
CA VAL A 87 -16.55 -2.50 -27.45
C VAL A 87 -17.08 -1.07 -27.62
N PHE A 88 -17.70 -0.77 -28.77
CA PHE A 88 -18.10 0.60 -29.12
C PHE A 88 -19.62 0.81 -29.17
N GLY A 89 -20.42 -0.25 -29.14
CA GLY A 89 -21.86 -0.18 -29.36
C GLY A 89 -22.21 0.06 -30.83
N GLU A 90 -23.37 0.68 -31.06
CA GLU A 90 -23.83 1.06 -32.39
C GLU A 90 -23.13 2.34 -32.86
N ILE A 91 -22.45 2.28 -34.00
CA ILE A 91 -21.69 3.39 -34.58
C ILE A 91 -22.28 3.76 -35.94
N ASN A 92 -22.47 5.05 -36.18
CA ASN A 92 -22.82 5.57 -37.50
C ASN A 92 -21.54 5.88 -38.32
N VAL A 93 -21.43 5.27 -39.50
CA VAL A 93 -20.26 5.34 -40.39
C VAL A 93 -20.53 6.08 -41.70
N ALA A 94 -21.66 6.80 -41.81
CA ALA A 94 -22.06 7.49 -43.04
C ALA A 94 -21.00 8.48 -43.53
N HIS A 95 -20.33 9.16 -42.60
CA HIS A 95 -19.28 10.14 -42.89
C HIS A 95 -18.01 9.55 -43.50
N LEU A 96 -17.89 8.22 -43.53
CA LEU A 96 -16.73 7.49 -44.04
C LEU A 96 -16.92 6.96 -45.47
N HIS A 97 -18.12 7.11 -46.05
CA HIS A 97 -18.37 6.77 -47.45
C HIS A 97 -17.34 7.45 -48.37
N ASP A 98 -16.94 6.74 -49.42
CA ASP A 98 -16.03 7.21 -50.48
C ASP A 98 -14.58 7.55 -50.06
N ARG A 99 -14.19 7.29 -48.81
CA ARG A 99 -12.81 7.55 -48.30
C ARG A 99 -11.81 6.41 -48.55
N GLY A 100 -12.17 5.40 -49.35
CA GLY A 100 -11.25 4.42 -49.94
C GLY A 100 -10.42 3.60 -48.95
N LYS A 101 -9.13 3.40 -49.28
CA LYS A 101 -8.16 2.57 -48.54
C LYS A 101 -7.80 3.14 -47.16
N ILE A 102 -7.85 4.46 -47.00
CA ILE A 102 -7.52 5.16 -45.75
C ILE A 102 -8.44 4.71 -44.60
N VAL A 103 -9.71 4.44 -44.90
CA VAL A 103 -10.68 3.96 -43.88
C VAL A 103 -10.32 2.58 -43.36
N GLN A 104 -9.78 1.70 -44.21
CA GLN A 104 -9.38 0.37 -43.81
C GLN A 104 -8.17 0.41 -42.87
N GLU A 105 -7.17 1.24 -43.18
CA GLU A 105 -5.97 1.45 -42.37
C GLU A 105 -6.33 2.13 -41.03
N ALA A 106 -7.19 3.15 -41.06
CA ALA A 106 -7.69 3.80 -39.85
C ALA A 106 -8.50 2.85 -38.95
N PHE A 107 -9.28 1.95 -39.54
CA PHE A 107 -10.00 0.92 -38.79
C PHE A 107 -9.02 -0.04 -38.09
N ASP A 108 -8.03 -0.57 -38.81
CA ASP A 108 -7.00 -1.45 -38.22
C ASP A 108 -6.27 -0.75 -37.06
N MET A 109 -5.83 0.49 -37.26
CA MET A 109 -5.19 1.29 -36.22
C MET A 109 -6.10 1.47 -35.00
N LYS A 110 -7.39 1.79 -35.21
CA LYS A 110 -8.37 1.94 -34.13
C LYS A 110 -8.55 0.64 -33.34
N MET A 111 -8.60 -0.51 -34.02
CA MET A 111 -8.73 -1.82 -33.35
C MET A 111 -7.48 -2.16 -32.56
N ARG A 112 -6.28 -1.92 -33.09
CA ARG A 112 -5.01 -2.14 -32.40
C ARG A 112 -4.88 -1.30 -31.14
N ILE A 113 -5.14 0.00 -31.22
CA ILE A 113 -5.10 0.92 -30.06
C ILE A 113 -6.09 0.46 -29.00
N THR A 114 -7.28 0.02 -29.41
CA THR A 114 -8.32 -0.44 -28.49
C THR A 114 -7.92 -1.72 -27.77
N ALA A 115 -7.37 -2.70 -28.50
CA ALA A 115 -6.86 -3.93 -27.91
C ALA A 115 -5.66 -3.67 -26.98
N TYR A 116 -4.75 -2.78 -27.39
CA TYR A 116 -3.56 -2.44 -26.62
C TYR A 116 -3.93 -1.73 -25.30
N TRP A 117 -4.88 -0.79 -25.34
CA TRP A 117 -5.27 -0.03 -24.15
C TRP A 117 -5.81 -0.91 -23.01
N ASP A 118 -6.57 -1.97 -23.33
CA ASP A 118 -7.04 -2.92 -22.31
C ASP A 118 -5.87 -3.61 -21.60
N ILE A 119 -4.83 -3.98 -22.35
CA ILE A 119 -3.64 -4.66 -21.81
C ILE A 119 -2.80 -3.71 -20.95
N VAL A 120 -2.59 -2.47 -21.41
CA VAL A 120 -1.87 -1.45 -20.64
C VAL A 120 -2.54 -1.19 -19.30
N LEU A 121 -3.86 -1.03 -19.29
CA LEU A 121 -4.61 -0.79 -18.06
C LEU A 121 -4.45 -1.95 -17.06
N ARG A 122 -4.60 -3.20 -17.53
CA ARG A 122 -4.42 -4.40 -16.68
C ARG A 122 -3.01 -4.46 -16.10
N ARG A 123 -1.99 -4.28 -16.93
CA ARG A 123 -0.58 -4.30 -16.51
C ARG A 123 -0.29 -3.23 -15.47
N LEU A 124 -0.76 -2.00 -15.69
CA LEU A 124 -0.60 -0.91 -14.73
C LEU A 124 -1.25 -1.24 -13.39
N VAL A 125 -2.49 -1.76 -13.40
CA VAL A 125 -3.20 -2.15 -12.17
C VAL A 125 -2.44 -3.24 -11.42
N ASP A 126 -2.03 -4.31 -12.09
CA ASP A 126 -1.32 -5.43 -11.46
C ASP A 126 0.03 -5.00 -10.90
N CYS A 127 0.82 -4.26 -11.68
CA CYS A 127 2.09 -3.71 -11.23
C CYS A 127 1.90 -2.84 -10.00
N MET A 128 0.96 -1.88 -10.03
CA MET A 128 0.71 -0.98 -8.90
C MET A 128 0.27 -1.73 -7.64
N ALA A 129 -0.63 -2.72 -7.77
CA ALA A 129 -1.09 -3.51 -6.64
C ALA A 129 0.06 -4.30 -5.99
N LEU A 130 0.87 -4.98 -6.80
CA LEU A 130 2.02 -5.76 -6.32
C LEU A 130 3.06 -4.87 -5.65
N HIS A 131 3.43 -3.75 -6.29
CA HIS A 131 4.46 -2.86 -5.76
C HIS A 131 4.00 -2.12 -4.50
N LEU A 132 2.73 -1.73 -4.42
CA LEU A 132 2.16 -1.13 -3.21
C LEU A 132 2.21 -2.14 -2.05
N ASN A 133 1.78 -3.38 -2.27
CA ASN A 133 1.80 -4.42 -1.24
C ASN A 133 3.23 -4.70 -0.76
N PHE A 134 4.16 -4.90 -1.70
CA PHE A 134 5.59 -5.07 -1.39
C PHE A 134 6.16 -3.88 -0.62
N SER A 135 5.83 -2.65 -1.03
CA SER A 135 6.28 -1.42 -0.38
C SER A 135 5.77 -1.29 1.05
N VAL A 136 4.50 -1.62 1.30
CA VAL A 136 3.90 -1.61 2.65
C VAL A 136 4.52 -2.68 3.54
N GLN A 137 4.75 -3.90 3.03
CA GLN A 137 5.40 -4.95 3.81
C GLN A 137 6.84 -4.57 4.19
N ASN A 138 7.63 -4.04 3.26
CA ASN A 138 8.98 -3.57 3.59
C ASN A 138 8.95 -2.37 4.54
N LEU A 139 7.99 -1.45 4.37
CA LEU A 139 7.81 -0.30 5.28
C LEU A 139 7.69 -0.78 6.72
N VAL A 140 6.81 -1.76 6.97
CA VAL A 140 6.54 -2.26 8.33
C VAL A 140 7.68 -3.12 8.85
N ASN A 141 8.21 -4.04 8.03
CA ASN A 141 9.11 -5.08 8.50
C ASN A 141 10.59 -4.72 8.46
N LYS A 142 10.98 -3.66 7.73
CA LYS A 142 12.38 -3.28 7.54
C LYS A 142 12.62 -1.80 7.78
N ASP A 143 11.90 -0.94 7.06
CA ASP A 143 12.22 0.49 7.07
C ASP A 143 11.85 1.18 8.40
N MET A 144 10.79 0.73 9.06
CA MET A 144 10.33 1.29 10.33
C MET A 144 11.36 1.11 11.46
N GLU A 145 11.99 -0.06 11.55
CA GLU A 145 13.01 -0.34 12.56
C GLU A 145 14.24 0.57 12.36
N VAL A 146 14.72 0.68 11.12
CA VAL A 146 15.87 1.53 10.78
C VAL A 146 15.58 3.00 11.13
N GLU A 147 14.40 3.51 10.75
CA GLU A 147 14.06 4.90 11.03
C GLU A 147 13.81 5.15 12.52
N PHE A 148 13.29 4.16 13.24
CA PHE A 148 13.14 4.23 14.68
C PHE A 148 14.49 4.30 15.40
N ILE A 149 15.47 3.47 15.02
CA ILE A 149 16.83 3.50 15.58
C ILE A 149 17.48 4.86 15.33
N ASN A 150 17.34 5.40 14.11
CA ASN A 150 17.86 6.73 13.76
C ASN A 150 17.25 7.83 14.65
N GLU A 151 15.94 7.75 14.90
CA GLU A 151 15.24 8.67 15.80
C GLU A 151 15.66 8.48 17.27
N ALA A 152 15.97 7.25 17.67
CA ALA A 152 16.31 6.90 19.05
C ALA A 152 17.75 7.27 19.44
N MET A 153 18.70 7.22 18.51
CA MET A 153 20.08 7.59 18.81
C MET A 153 20.20 9.08 19.13
N GLY A 154 19.47 9.93 18.40
CA GLY A 154 19.57 11.38 18.53
C GLY A 154 20.99 11.93 18.28
N PRO A 155 21.18 13.25 18.29
CA PRO A 155 22.49 13.86 18.02
C PRO A 155 23.49 13.70 19.19
N GLU A 156 23.01 13.50 20.42
CA GLU A 156 23.84 13.51 21.65
C GLU A 156 24.07 12.10 22.25
N GLY A 157 23.59 11.03 21.62
CA GLY A 157 23.73 9.65 22.11
C GLY A 157 22.92 9.33 23.38
N ASN A 158 22.25 10.30 23.99
CA ASN A 158 21.38 10.13 25.16
C ASN A 158 19.90 9.82 24.80
N GLY A 159 19.58 9.74 23.50
CA GLY A 159 18.19 9.70 23.02
C GLY A 159 17.39 8.51 23.55
N VAL A 160 18.02 7.34 23.65
CA VAL A 160 17.38 6.12 24.18
C VAL A 160 16.98 6.31 25.65
N LYS A 161 17.87 6.89 26.47
CA LYS A 161 17.59 7.13 27.89
C LYS A 161 16.39 8.06 28.07
N ARG A 162 16.35 9.14 27.29
CA ARG A 162 15.25 10.12 27.29
C ARG A 162 13.94 9.49 26.80
N MET A 163 14.00 8.58 25.83
CA MET A 163 12.81 7.88 25.31
C MET A 163 12.19 6.93 26.32
N LEU A 164 13.01 6.34 27.21
CA LEU A 164 12.58 5.43 28.26
C LEU A 164 12.17 6.16 29.56
N GLU A 165 11.97 7.47 29.52
CA GLU A 165 11.41 8.22 30.64
C GLU A 165 9.92 7.93 30.80
N GLU A 166 9.56 7.34 31.95
CA GLU A 166 8.17 7.08 32.32
C GLU A 166 7.37 8.38 32.49
N SER A 167 6.08 8.32 32.18
CA SER A 167 5.19 9.44 32.51
C SER A 167 5.16 9.71 34.03
N PRO A 168 5.06 10.98 34.47
CA PRO A 168 5.04 11.32 35.90
C PRO A 168 3.96 10.59 36.70
N SER A 169 2.80 10.35 36.08
CA SER A 169 1.68 9.60 36.68
C SER A 169 2.05 8.14 36.95
N VAL A 170 2.63 7.46 35.94
CA VAL A 170 3.06 6.05 36.06
C VAL A 170 4.20 5.93 37.07
N ALA A 171 5.20 6.81 37.00
CA ALA A 171 6.32 6.83 37.94
C ALA A 171 5.86 7.05 39.40
N LYS A 172 4.86 7.91 39.62
CA LYS A 172 4.26 8.12 40.95
C LYS A 172 3.50 6.89 41.42
N LYS A 173 2.71 6.25 40.55
CA LYS A 173 1.97 5.03 40.87
C LYS A 173 2.91 3.87 41.21
N ARG A 174 3.97 3.67 40.40
CA ARG A 174 5.01 2.65 40.63
C ARG A 174 5.69 2.84 41.99
N ARG A 175 6.09 4.06 42.32
CA ARG A 175 6.70 4.37 43.64
C ARG A 175 5.77 4.03 44.80
N ARG A 176 4.50 4.44 44.72
CA ARG A 176 3.50 4.11 45.76
C ARG A 176 3.33 2.61 45.93
N LEU A 177 3.19 1.88 44.82
CA LEU A 177 3.00 0.43 44.86
C LEU A 177 4.24 -0.29 45.41
N MET A 178 5.45 0.14 45.05
CA MET A 178 6.68 -0.40 45.64
C MET A 178 6.74 -0.18 47.15
N SER A 179 6.36 1.00 47.65
CA SER A 179 6.30 1.25 49.09
C SER A 179 5.29 0.34 49.79
N SER A 180 4.09 0.16 49.21
CA SER A 180 3.08 -0.76 49.76
C SER A 180 3.55 -2.21 49.77
N ILE A 181 4.18 -2.68 48.68
CA ILE A 181 4.73 -4.04 48.60
C ILE A 181 5.82 -4.25 49.66
N LYS A 182 6.68 -3.25 49.88
CA LYS A 182 7.72 -3.31 50.91
C LYS A 182 7.09 -3.50 52.30
N LEU A 183 6.10 -2.68 52.64
CA LEU A 183 5.39 -2.78 53.92
C LEU A 183 4.68 -4.13 54.10
N LEU A 184 4.07 -4.65 53.04
CA LEU A 184 3.40 -5.95 53.08
C LEU A 184 4.38 -7.11 53.31
N LYS A 185 5.61 -7.03 52.77
CA LYS A 185 6.66 -8.00 53.05
C LYS A 185 7.10 -7.95 54.51
N GLU A 186 7.39 -6.75 55.01
CA GLU A 186 7.77 -6.54 56.41
C GLU A 186 6.67 -7.03 57.37
N SER A 187 5.40 -6.74 57.06
CA SER A 187 4.27 -7.23 57.86
C SER A 187 4.10 -8.75 57.80
N LYS A 188 4.40 -9.38 56.65
CA LYS A 188 4.38 -10.83 56.53
C LYS A 188 5.45 -11.46 57.43
N ASP A 189 6.67 -10.93 57.40
CA ASP A 189 7.78 -11.44 58.22
C ASP A 189 7.45 -11.38 59.73
N VAL A 190 6.75 -10.33 60.17
CA VAL A 190 6.26 -10.20 61.57
C VAL A 190 5.21 -11.26 61.90
N VAL A 191 4.29 -11.54 60.98
CA VAL A 191 3.26 -12.58 61.18
C VAL A 191 3.89 -13.97 61.21
N ASP A 192 4.87 -14.24 60.35
CA ASP A 192 5.62 -15.49 60.33
C ASP A 192 6.32 -15.70 61.70
N ASP A 193 6.98 -14.67 62.28
CA ASP A 193 7.59 -14.74 63.63
C ASP A 193 6.57 -15.01 64.75
N ILE A 194 5.38 -14.40 64.67
CA ILE A 194 4.30 -14.64 65.65
C ILE A 194 3.81 -16.09 65.55
N MET A 195 3.66 -16.61 64.32
CA MET A 195 3.14 -17.95 64.09
C MET A 195 4.13 -19.03 64.55
N ASP A 196 5.43 -18.83 64.30
CA ASP A 196 6.49 -19.73 64.80
C ASP A 196 6.47 -19.83 66.33
N ARG A 197 6.29 -18.70 67.03
CA ARG A 197 6.17 -18.69 68.51
C ARG A 197 4.95 -19.44 69.02
N ILE A 198 3.80 -19.30 68.36
CA ILE A 198 2.58 -20.01 68.74
C ILE A 198 2.77 -21.53 68.57
N VAL A 199 3.43 -21.97 67.50
CA VAL A 199 3.70 -23.40 67.27
C VAL A 199 4.64 -23.96 68.33
N THR A 200 5.65 -23.20 68.78
CA THR A 200 6.56 -23.64 69.84
C THR A 200 5.97 -23.63 71.25
N ASP A 201 4.91 -22.85 71.50
CA ASP A 201 4.24 -22.75 72.81
C ASP A 201 3.14 -23.83 73.03
N VAL A 202 2.86 -24.67 72.02
CA VAL A 202 1.82 -25.73 72.06
C VAL A 202 2.41 -27.14 72.28
N ASP A 203 3.73 -27.27 72.41
CA ASP A 203 4.45 -28.47 72.87
C ASP A 203 4.86 -28.36 74.35
#